data_AF-A0A414S2J3-F1
#
_entry.id   AF-A0A414S2J3-F1
#
_cell.length_a   1.000
_cell.length_b   1.000
_cell.length_c   1.000
_cell.angle_alpha   90.00
_cell.angle_beta   90.00
_cell.angle_gamma   90.00
#
_symmetry.space_group_name_H-M   'P 1'
#
loop_
_entity.id
_entity.type
_entity.pdbx_description
1 polymer ?
#
loop_
_entity_poly.entity_id
_entity_poly.type
_entity_poly.pdbx_seq_one_letter_code
_entity_poly.pdbx_strand_id
1 'polypeptide(L)'
;MRIEIPGYKTMDLKYLILDYNGTIAKDGIIPESVKERLKKQSGIYEIYVLTADTHGTARKICEGLPLKIQTFAGNAAAEEKRKIIEQLGGKRCIAVGNGRNDLPMCRIAELSVGIIEAEGAYGRLIANVDICTRSIEEALDVLAMPKRMVATLRG
;
A
#
# COMPACT_ATOMS: atom_id res chain seq x y z
N MET A 1 -10.74 -9.36 -4.61
CA MET A 1 -11.92 -8.50 -4.80
C MET A 1 -12.01 -8.00 -6.24
N ARG A 2 -13.16 -8.21 -6.88
CA ARG A 2 -13.44 -7.65 -8.21
C ARG A 2 -14.18 -6.32 -8.08
N ILE A 3 -13.75 -5.29 -8.81
CA ILE A 3 -14.37 -3.96 -8.83
C ILE A 3 -14.59 -3.56 -10.27
N GLU A 4 -15.81 -3.18 -10.60
CA GLU A 4 -16.14 -2.57 -11.88
C GLU A 4 -16.29 -1.05 -11.69
N ILE A 5 -15.51 -0.27 -12.43
CA ILE A 5 -15.60 1.19 -12.47
C ILE A 5 -16.29 1.55 -13.80
N PRO A 6 -17.56 1.98 -13.78
CA PRO A 6 -18.29 2.33 -14.99
C PRO A 6 -17.53 3.36 -15.83
N GLY A 7 -17.43 3.12 -17.13
CA GLY A 7 -16.76 4.02 -18.08
C GLY A 7 -15.23 4.03 -18.00
N TYR A 8 -14.62 3.25 -17.10
CA TYR A 8 -13.15 3.26 -16.93
C TYR A 8 -12.52 1.89 -17.07
N LYS A 9 -12.62 1.02 -16.06
CA LYS A 9 -11.99 -0.31 -16.07
C LYS A 9 -12.61 -1.27 -15.05
N THR A 10 -12.38 -2.56 -15.26
CA THR A 10 -12.63 -3.61 -14.25
C THR A 10 -11.30 -4.07 -13.68
N MET A 11 -11.21 -4.19 -12.36
CA MET A 11 -10.02 -4.62 -11.64
C MET A 11 -10.30 -5.89 -10.83
N ASP A 12 -9.38 -6.84 -10.85
CA ASP A 12 -9.40 -8.06 -10.03
C ASP A 12 -8.23 -8.01 -9.02
N LEU A 13 -8.46 -7.33 -7.89
CA LEU A 13 -7.45 -7.00 -6.89
C LEU A 13 -7.32 -8.13 -5.86
N LYS A 14 -6.12 -8.65 -5.66
CA LYS A 14 -5.84 -9.76 -4.73
C LYS A 14 -4.82 -9.39 -3.65
N TYR A 15 -3.80 -8.63 -4.01
CA TYR A 15 -2.66 -8.35 -3.15
C TYR A 15 -2.67 -6.89 -2.69
N LEU A 16 -2.51 -6.66 -1.39
CA LEU A 16 -2.32 -5.33 -0.82
C LEU A 16 -0.86 -5.17 -0.41
N ILE A 17 -0.13 -4.32 -1.13
CA ILE A 17 1.29 -4.08 -0.95
C ILE A 17 1.48 -2.73 -0.26
N LEU A 18 2.11 -2.74 0.90
CA LEU A 18 2.26 -1.59 1.78
C LEU A 18 3.74 -1.32 2.00
N ASP A 19 4.15 -0.06 1.88
CA ASP A 19 5.37 0.39 2.55
C ASP A 19 5.19 0.39 4.08
N TYR A 20 6.30 0.50 4.83
CA TYR A 20 6.31 0.50 6.28
C TYR A 20 6.33 1.91 6.89
N ASN A 21 7.48 2.58 6.88
CA ASN A 21 7.69 3.85 7.56
C ASN A 21 7.23 5.02 6.69
N GLY A 22 6.39 5.89 7.27
CA GLY A 22 5.67 6.90 6.50
C GLY A 22 4.43 6.34 5.81
N THR A 23 4.13 5.05 6.06
CA THR A 23 2.94 4.37 5.55
C THR A 23 2.09 3.74 6.65
N ILE A 24 2.39 2.50 7.05
CA ILE A 24 1.63 1.84 8.14
C ILE A 24 2.21 2.12 9.52
N ALA A 25 3.43 2.65 9.58
CA ALA A 25 4.15 2.95 10.80
C ALA A 25 4.61 4.42 10.84
N LYS A 26 4.51 5.01 12.02
CA LYS A 26 5.08 6.30 12.36
C LYS A 26 6.19 6.09 13.38
N ASP A 27 7.38 6.61 13.10
CA ASP A 27 8.57 6.40 13.94
C ASP A 27 8.84 4.92 14.23
N GLY A 28 8.56 4.05 13.26
CA GLY A 28 8.69 2.60 13.39
C GLY A 28 7.60 1.90 14.18
N ILE A 29 6.55 2.58 14.63
CA ILE A 29 5.45 1.98 15.42
C ILE A 29 4.18 1.96 14.56
N ILE A 30 3.52 0.80 14.50
CA ILE A 30 2.19 0.67 13.88
C ILE A 30 1.13 1.06 14.91
N PRO A 31 0.33 2.12 14.67
CA PRO A 31 -0.76 2.49 15.56
C PRO A 31 -1.81 1.38 15.66
N GLU A 32 -2.49 1.26 16.80
CA GLU A 32 -3.49 0.19 17.00
C GLU A 32 -4.67 0.32 16.02
N SER A 33 -5.08 1.55 15.71
CA SER A 33 -6.07 1.88 14.67
C SER A 33 -5.73 1.27 13.30
N VAL A 34 -4.44 1.21 12.97
CA VAL A 34 -3.93 0.64 11.72
C VAL A 34 -3.90 -0.88 11.81
N LYS A 35 -3.45 -1.47 12.94
CA LYS A 35 -3.45 -2.93 13.13
C LYS A 35 -4.85 -3.53 12.99
N GLU A 36 -5.86 -2.90 13.58
CA GLU A 36 -7.25 -3.33 13.46
C GLU A 36 -7.74 -3.32 12.01
N ARG A 37 -7.36 -2.28 11.25
CA ARG A 37 -7.69 -2.18 9.83
C ARG A 37 -6.95 -3.21 9.00
N LEU A 38 -5.68 -3.47 9.26
CA LEU A 38 -4.91 -4.53 8.59
C LEU A 38 -5.56 -5.91 8.81
N LYS A 39 -6.05 -6.20 10.03
CA LYS A 39 -6.81 -7.43 10.30
C LYS A 39 -8.08 -7.51 9.46
N LYS A 40 -8.85 -6.42 9.34
CA LYS A 40 -10.04 -6.37 8.47
C LYS A 40 -9.66 -6.57 7.00
N GLN A 41 -8.59 -5.91 6.54
CA GLN A 41 -8.11 -6.04 5.17
C GLN A 41 -7.62 -7.44 4.81
N SER A 42 -7.06 -8.19 5.76
CA SER A 42 -6.62 -9.57 5.50
C SER A 42 -7.76 -10.54 5.15
N GLY A 43 -9.02 -10.18 5.47
CA GLY A 43 -10.19 -10.92 5.00
C GLY A 43 -10.54 -10.66 3.53
N ILE A 44 -9.94 -9.65 2.90
CA ILE A 44 -10.22 -9.20 1.53
C ILE A 44 -9.02 -9.43 0.61
N TYR A 45 -7.80 -9.20 1.13
CA TYR A 45 -6.54 -9.21 0.38
C TYR A 45 -5.45 -10.02 1.08
N GLU A 46 -4.53 -10.58 0.30
CA GLU A 46 -3.24 -11.04 0.82
C GLU A 46 -2.31 -9.83 1.03
N ILE A 47 -1.93 -9.55 2.28
CA ILE A 47 -1.16 -8.35 2.63
C ILE A 47 0.35 -8.64 2.61
N TYR A 48 1.09 -7.77 1.93
CA TYR A 48 2.55 -7.72 1.96
C TYR A 48 3.03 -6.36 2.47
N VAL A 49 3.97 -6.38 3.41
CA VAL A 49 4.70 -5.20 3.88
C VAL A 49 6.12 -5.28 3.36
N LEU A 50 6.55 -4.26 2.61
CA LEU A 50 7.84 -4.20 1.94
C LEU A 50 8.62 -3.00 2.46
N THR A 51 9.80 -3.21 3.04
CA THR A 51 10.54 -2.11 3.69
C THR A 51 12.06 -2.26 3.65
N ALA A 52 12.74 -1.12 3.68
CA ALA A 52 14.14 -1.04 4.06
C ALA A 52 14.21 -1.09 5.60
N ASP A 53 14.32 -2.29 6.18
CA ASP A 53 14.32 -2.49 7.65
C ASP A 53 15.66 -2.05 8.27
N THR A 54 15.92 -0.74 8.21
CA THR A 54 17.21 -0.14 8.56
C THR A 54 17.53 -0.33 10.05
N HIS A 55 16.50 -0.46 10.89
CA HIS A 55 16.63 -0.62 12.34
C HIS A 55 16.39 -2.07 12.80
N GLY A 56 16.03 -2.99 11.89
CA GLY A 56 15.82 -4.42 12.19
C GLY A 56 14.60 -4.71 13.08
N THR A 57 13.68 -3.75 13.25
CA THR A 57 12.54 -3.87 14.16
C THR A 57 11.23 -4.16 13.45
N ALA A 58 11.14 -3.91 12.14
CA ALA A 58 9.87 -3.98 11.42
C ALA A 58 9.27 -5.40 11.48
N ARG A 59 10.12 -6.43 11.34
CA ARG A 59 9.70 -7.83 11.42
C ARG A 59 9.03 -8.16 12.76
N LYS A 60 9.67 -7.76 13.86
CA LYS A 60 9.18 -8.01 15.22
C LYS A 60 7.86 -7.27 15.49
N ILE A 61 7.73 -6.03 15.01
CA ILE A 61 6.52 -5.22 15.22
C ILE A 61 5.34 -5.76 14.41
N CYS A 62 5.61 -6.40 13.27
CA CYS A 62 4.60 -7.08 12.47
C CYS A 62 4.24 -8.49 12.98
N GLU A 63 4.92 -9.04 13.99
CA GLU A 63 4.57 -10.36 14.55
C GLU A 63 3.12 -10.39 15.04
N GLY A 64 2.42 -11.48 14.71
CA GLY A 64 1.01 -11.66 15.06
C GLY A 64 0.02 -10.89 14.19
N LEU A 65 0.47 -10.06 13.25
CA LEU A 65 -0.40 -9.45 12.24
C LEU A 65 -0.61 -10.41 11.05
N PRO A 66 -1.80 -10.43 10.43
CA PRO A 66 -2.12 -11.30 9.29
C PRO A 66 -1.55 -10.75 7.98
N LEU A 67 -0.21 -10.64 7.91
CA LEU A 67 0.52 -10.10 6.77
C LEU A 67 1.87 -10.80 6.57
N LYS A 68 2.44 -10.67 5.37
CA LYS A 68 3.80 -11.14 5.03
C LYS A 68 4.74 -9.95 5.01
N ILE A 69 5.83 -9.98 5.77
CA ILE A 69 6.84 -8.91 5.74
C ILE A 69 8.11 -9.35 5.00
N GLN A 70 8.57 -8.50 4.08
CA GLN A 70 9.85 -8.62 3.40
C GLN A 70 10.69 -7.37 3.63
N THR A 71 11.96 -7.60 3.96
CA THR A 71 12.91 -6.59 4.41
C THR A 71 14.11 -6.58 3.49
N PHE A 72 14.54 -5.40 3.03
CA PHE A 72 15.63 -5.24 2.07
C PHE A 72 16.71 -4.31 2.61
N ALA A 73 17.90 -4.37 2.01
CA ALA A 73 18.92 -3.34 2.22
C ALA A 73 18.43 -1.99 1.66
N GLY A 74 18.75 -0.89 2.36
CA GLY A 74 18.14 0.43 2.09
C GLY A 74 18.34 0.96 0.67
N ASN A 75 19.48 0.69 0.04
CA ASN A 75 19.76 1.11 -1.34
C ASN A 75 19.00 0.32 -2.42
N ALA A 76 18.50 -0.88 -2.09
CA ALA A 76 17.83 -1.77 -3.04
C ALA A 76 16.29 -1.73 -2.93
N ALA A 77 15.73 -1.09 -1.90
CA ALA A 77 14.31 -1.21 -1.57
C ALA A 77 13.35 -0.86 -2.72
N ALA A 78 13.62 0.17 -3.51
CA ALA A 78 12.75 0.56 -4.62
C ALA A 78 12.68 -0.52 -5.72
N GLU A 79 13.82 -1.11 -6.06
CA GLU A 79 13.93 -2.13 -7.08
C GLU A 79 13.37 -3.48 -6.58
N GLU A 80 13.65 -3.85 -5.33
CA GLU A 80 13.10 -5.07 -4.74
C GLU A 80 11.58 -4.99 -4.59
N LYS A 81 11.03 -3.84 -4.17
CA LYS A 81 9.56 -3.61 -4.14
C LYS A 81 8.94 -3.84 -5.52
N ARG A 82 9.55 -3.28 -6.56
CA ARG A 82 9.10 -3.44 -7.94
C ARG A 82 9.09 -4.91 -8.35
N LYS A 83 10.18 -5.65 -8.12
CA LYS A 83 10.28 -7.08 -8.47
C LYS A 83 9.19 -7.91 -7.79
N ILE A 84 8.89 -7.64 -6.52
CA ILE A 84 7.83 -8.36 -5.80
C ILE A 84 6.47 -8.13 -6.45
N ILE A 85 6.13 -6.90 -6.83
CA ILE A 85 4.85 -6.64 -7.52
C ILE A 85 4.81 -7.30 -8.90
N GLU A 86 5.91 -7.28 -9.65
CA GLU A 86 6.01 -7.98 -10.94
C GLU A 86 5.77 -9.49 -10.77
N GLN A 87 6.38 -10.12 -9.76
CA GLN A 87 6.20 -11.55 -9.44
C GLN A 87 4.76 -11.89 -9.01
N LEU A 88 4.11 -11.02 -8.22
CA LEU A 88 2.72 -11.20 -7.81
C LEU A 88 1.72 -10.91 -8.95
N GLY A 89 2.20 -10.29 -10.04
CA GLY A 89 1.41 -9.81 -11.15
C GLY A 89 0.75 -8.47 -10.82
N GLY A 90 1.35 -7.38 -11.29
CA GLY A 90 0.91 -6.01 -11.00
C GLY A 90 -0.59 -5.74 -11.23
N LYS A 91 -1.19 -6.40 -12.23
CA LYS A 91 -2.63 -6.38 -12.53
C LYS A 91 -3.56 -6.84 -11.40
N ARG A 92 -3.01 -7.48 -10.36
CA ARG A 92 -3.75 -7.94 -9.17
C ARG A 92 -3.35 -7.20 -7.90
N CYS A 93 -2.47 -6.21 -8.00
CA CYS A 93 -1.87 -5.55 -6.86
C CYS A 93 -2.47 -4.18 -6.61
N ILE A 94 -2.65 -3.87 -5.33
CA ILE A 94 -2.81 -2.52 -4.80
C ILE A 94 -1.48 -2.13 -4.17
N ALA A 95 -0.92 -0.98 -4.52
CA ALA A 95 0.30 -0.47 -3.90
C ALA A 95 0.02 0.82 -3.12
N VAL A 96 0.44 0.86 -1.85
CA VAL A 96 0.29 2.03 -0.98
C VAL A 96 1.66 2.48 -0.48
N GLY A 97 1.94 3.78 -0.60
CA GLY A 97 3.17 4.38 -0.11
C GLY A 97 3.14 5.91 -0.13
N ASN A 98 4.16 6.52 0.47
CA ASN A 98 4.34 7.97 0.49
C ASN A 98 5.68 8.41 -0.13
N GLY A 99 6.65 7.50 -0.24
CA GLY A 99 8.06 7.80 -0.46
C GLY A 99 8.50 7.74 -1.93
N ARG A 100 9.71 8.25 -2.19
CA ARG A 100 10.34 8.19 -3.53
C ARG A 100 10.59 6.75 -3.97
N ASN A 101 10.95 5.87 -3.05
CA ASN A 101 11.20 4.45 -3.26
C ASN A 101 9.93 3.64 -3.59
N ASP A 102 8.75 4.19 -3.36
CA ASP A 102 7.47 3.54 -3.63
C ASP A 102 6.94 3.80 -5.04
N LEU A 103 7.40 4.89 -5.67
CA LEU A 103 6.94 5.29 -7.00
C LEU A 103 7.04 4.15 -8.05
N PRO A 104 8.12 3.35 -8.12
CA PRO A 104 8.18 2.25 -9.08
C PRO A 104 7.09 1.19 -8.85
N MET A 105 6.81 0.84 -7.60
CA MET A 105 5.80 -0.17 -7.26
C MET A 105 4.38 0.36 -7.52
N CYS A 106 4.12 1.64 -7.23
CA CYS A 106 2.84 2.30 -7.52
C CYS A 106 2.54 2.35 -9.03
N ARG A 107 3.55 2.58 -9.88
CA ARG A 107 3.36 2.66 -11.34
C ARG A 107 2.94 1.36 -12.02
N ILE A 108 3.28 0.22 -11.43
CA ILE A 108 3.04 -1.09 -12.04
C ILE A 108 1.86 -1.84 -11.41
N ALA A 109 1.40 -1.37 -10.24
CA ALA A 109 0.19 -1.89 -9.60
C ALA A 109 -1.06 -1.52 -10.42
N GLU A 110 -2.11 -2.33 -10.30
CA GLU A 110 -3.39 -2.05 -10.96
C GLU A 110 -4.14 -0.89 -10.31
N LEU A 111 -3.95 -0.74 -8.99
CA LEU A 111 -4.43 0.39 -8.21
C LEU A 111 -3.30 0.87 -7.31
N SER A 112 -3.10 2.17 -7.26
CA SER A 112 -2.09 2.81 -6.44
C SER A 112 -2.71 3.88 -5.55
N VAL A 113 -2.27 3.93 -4.30
CA VAL A 113 -2.73 4.90 -3.31
C VAL A 113 -1.53 5.62 -2.73
N GLY A 114 -1.51 6.93 -2.90
CA GLY A 114 -0.57 7.81 -2.22
C GLY A 114 -1.18 8.33 -0.93
N ILE A 115 -0.38 8.37 0.13
CA ILE A 115 -0.80 8.94 1.42
C ILE A 115 0.11 10.13 1.75
N ILE A 116 -0.48 11.20 2.26
CA ILE A 116 0.25 12.44 2.56
C ILE A 116 0.87 12.39 3.97
N GLU A 117 0.10 11.98 4.98
CA GLU A 117 0.50 12.01 6.39
C GLU A 117 0.98 13.39 6.88
N ALA A 118 1.37 13.49 8.15
CA ALA A 118 1.79 14.75 8.76
C ALA A 118 3.17 15.26 8.25
N GLU A 119 4.02 14.36 7.78
CA GLU A 119 5.37 14.64 7.26
C GLU A 119 5.39 15.02 5.77
N GLY A 120 4.24 14.93 5.12
CA GLY A 120 4.10 15.11 3.67
C GLY A 120 4.52 13.87 2.89
N ALA A 121 4.31 13.95 1.58
CA ALA A 121 4.64 12.87 0.66
C ALA A 121 5.53 13.35 -0.48
N TYR A 122 6.22 12.40 -1.12
CA TYR A 122 6.96 12.70 -2.33
C TYR A 122 5.99 13.14 -3.42
N GLY A 123 6.00 14.44 -3.76
CA GLY A 123 4.99 15.03 -4.66
C GLY A 123 4.88 14.35 -6.03
N ARG A 124 5.98 13.77 -6.55
CA ARG A 124 5.92 13.01 -7.81
C ARG A 124 5.22 11.66 -7.66
N LEU A 125 5.24 11.04 -6.48
CA LEU A 125 4.38 9.87 -6.20
C LEU A 125 2.92 10.30 -6.22
N ILE A 126 2.55 11.35 -5.49
CA ILE A 126 1.17 11.85 -5.44
C ILE A 126 0.62 12.19 -6.84
N ALA A 127 1.44 12.79 -7.71
CA ALA A 127 1.05 13.08 -9.08
C ALA A 127 0.90 11.85 -10.00
N ASN A 128 1.32 10.65 -9.56
CA ASN A 128 1.34 9.43 -10.36
C ASN A 128 0.45 8.31 -9.77
N VAL A 129 -0.23 8.52 -8.64
CA VAL A 129 -1.13 7.52 -8.03
C VAL A 129 -2.58 7.70 -8.48
N ASP A 130 -3.38 6.64 -8.40
CA ASP A 130 -4.80 6.66 -8.76
C ASP A 130 -5.66 7.34 -7.69
N ILE A 131 -5.34 7.14 -6.42
CA ILE A 131 -6.04 7.72 -5.26
C ILE A 131 -5.02 8.39 -4.34
N CYS A 132 -5.38 9.55 -3.80
CA CYS A 132 -4.61 10.25 -2.78
C CYS A 132 -5.45 10.40 -1.51
N THR A 133 -4.91 10.01 -0.36
CA THR A 133 -5.57 10.19 0.95
C THR A 133 -4.68 10.97 1.91
N ARG A 134 -5.28 11.48 3.00
CA ARG A 134 -4.54 12.24 4.01
C ARG A 134 -3.78 11.32 4.96
N SER A 135 -4.33 10.15 5.29
CA SER A 135 -3.69 9.17 6.16
C SER A 135 -3.85 7.72 5.68
N ILE A 136 -3.09 6.81 6.28
CA ILE A 136 -3.19 5.38 6.07
C ILE A 136 -4.54 4.80 6.52
N GLU A 137 -5.14 5.29 7.61
CA GLU A 137 -6.47 4.84 8.02
C GLU A 137 -7.52 5.12 6.95
N GLU A 138 -7.47 6.31 6.33
CA GLU A 138 -8.36 6.66 5.23
C GLU A 138 -8.13 5.77 4.02
N ALA A 139 -6.88 5.51 3.66
CA ALA A 139 -6.54 4.60 2.56
C ALA A 139 -7.12 3.20 2.80
N LEU A 140 -6.87 2.62 3.97
CA LEU A 140 -7.42 1.31 4.33
C LEU A 140 -8.96 1.34 4.36
N ASP A 141 -9.60 2.40 4.85
CA ASP A 141 -11.06 2.51 4.86
C ASP A 141 -11.66 2.62 3.44
N VAL A 142 -10.96 3.29 2.51
CA VAL A 142 -11.35 3.32 1.09
C VAL A 142 -11.20 1.93 0.46
N LEU A 143 -10.08 1.25 0.70
CA LEU A 143 -9.80 -0.07 0.12
C LEU A 143 -10.71 -1.18 0.66
N ALA A 144 -11.32 -1.00 1.84
CA ALA A 144 -12.34 -1.90 2.38
C ALA A 144 -13.71 -1.77 1.69
N MET A 145 -13.94 -0.67 0.95
CA MET A 145 -15.27 -0.30 0.47
C MET A 145 -15.27 -0.05 -1.05
N PRO A 146 -15.65 -1.05 -1.88
CA PRO A 146 -15.70 -0.92 -3.34
C PRO A 146 -16.37 0.36 -3.85
N LYS A 147 -17.49 0.76 -3.22
CA LYS A 147 -18.23 1.96 -3.58
C LYS A 147 -17.40 3.26 -3.46
N ARG A 148 -16.48 3.36 -2.50
CA ARG A 148 -15.61 4.53 -2.33
C ARG A 148 -14.56 4.62 -3.43
N MET A 149 -13.98 3.48 -3.80
CA MET A 149 -13.06 3.41 -4.95
C MET A 149 -13.76 3.80 -6.26
N VAL A 150 -14.96 3.24 -6.51
CA VAL A 150 -15.76 3.60 -7.70
C VAL A 150 -16.11 5.09 -7.71
N ALA A 151 -16.54 5.66 -6.58
CA ALA A 151 -16.87 7.07 -6.50
C ALA A 151 -15.68 8.00 -6.79
N THR A 152 -14.47 7.56 -6.47
CA THR A 152 -13.22 8.32 -6.70
C THR A 152 -12.74 8.22 -8.14
N LEU A 153 -12.90 7.06 -8.78
CA LEU A 153 -12.27 6.74 -10.06
C LEU A 153 -13.22 6.79 -11.28
N ARG A 154 -14.54 6.92 -11.06
CA ARG A 154 -15.50 7.08 -12.16
C ARG A 154 -15.40 8.48 -12.78
N GLY A 155 -15.65 8.57 -14.08
CA GLY A 155 -15.76 9.82 -14.85
C GLY A 155 -17.13 9.94 -15.51
#